data_AF-A0A6V7JU06-F1
#
_entry.id   AF-A0A6V7JU06-F1
#
_cell.length_a   1.000
_cell.length_b   1.000
_cell.length_c   1.000
_cell.angle_alpha   90.00
_cell.angle_beta   90.00
_cell.angle_gamma   90.00
#
_symmetry.space_group_name_H-M   'P 1'
#
loop_
_entity.id
_entity.type
_entity.pdbx_description
1 polymer ?
#
loop_
_entity_poly.entity_id
_entity_poly.type
_entity_poly.pdbx_seq_one_letter_code
_entity_poly.pdbx_strand_id
1 'polypeptide(L)'
;RIAAGEGRFNTNTEVVINTEVKSIPVTKKGVYFAFRDQGACISILAIKVYYISCPEVSVNFAHFPATPTGREVALIEQAIGTCVPNAVKIEQPTFLCKGDGKWYLPSGGCHCKPGYQADVEKQQCTECPIGKYKYEAGSNACEKCPTHSAAPDYGFVECRCDIGYFRAPKDPKNMPCT
;
A
#
# COMPACT_ATOMS: atom_id res chain seq x y z
N ARG A 1 33.30 18.24 2.23
CA ARG A 1 33.52 19.71 2.29
C ARG A 1 32.18 20.36 1.99
N ILE A 2 31.72 21.25 2.85
CA ILE A 2 30.46 22.00 2.68
C ILE A 2 30.89 23.45 2.44
N ALA A 3 30.28 24.11 1.46
CA ALA A 3 30.54 25.50 1.13
C ALA A 3 29.20 26.24 1.06
N ALA A 4 29.18 27.52 1.44
CA ALA A 4 28.02 28.36 1.22
C ALA A 4 27.91 28.70 -0.28
N GLY A 5 26.69 28.66 -0.83
CA GLY A 5 26.42 29.06 -2.20
C GLY A 5 26.49 30.57 -2.39
N GLU A 6 26.03 31.35 -1.40
CA GLU A 6 26.14 32.81 -1.34
C GLU A 6 26.30 33.32 0.11
N GLY A 7 26.90 34.53 0.26
CA GLY A 7 26.86 35.33 1.49
C GLY A 7 28.18 35.52 2.24
N ARG A 8 29.01 36.50 1.83
CA ARG A 8 29.91 37.23 2.73
C ARG A 8 29.13 38.43 3.26
N PHE A 9 28.79 38.45 4.54
CA PHE A 9 28.02 39.54 5.14
C PHE A 9 28.89 40.78 5.37
N ASN A 10 28.36 41.95 5.01
CA ASN A 10 28.84 43.27 5.47
C ASN A 10 27.72 44.14 6.09
N THR A 11 26.44 43.70 6.06
CA THR A 11 25.28 44.47 6.55
C THR A 11 24.27 43.60 7.32
N ASN A 12 23.75 44.13 8.43
CA ASN A 12 22.98 43.42 9.47
C ASN A 12 21.49 43.16 9.18
N THR A 13 20.99 43.36 7.95
CA THR A 13 19.54 43.41 7.68
C THR A 13 18.96 42.20 6.95
N GLU A 14 19.78 41.30 6.39
CA GLU A 14 19.29 40.11 5.66
C GLU A 14 19.89 38.81 6.20
N VAL A 15 19.02 37.86 6.55
CA VAL A 15 19.40 36.52 7.01
C VAL A 15 19.38 35.57 5.81
N VAL A 16 20.56 35.23 5.27
CA VAL A 16 20.71 34.22 4.21
C VAL A 16 21.04 32.86 4.85
N ILE A 17 20.13 31.89 4.72
CA ILE A 17 20.29 30.53 5.26
C ILE A 17 20.72 29.59 4.13
N ASN A 18 21.96 29.11 4.20
CA ASN A 18 22.47 28.09 3.27
C ASN A 18 21.97 26.69 3.68
N THR A 19 21.43 25.93 2.72
CA THR A 19 20.98 24.55 2.93
C THR A 19 21.79 23.60 2.05
N GLU A 20 22.45 22.64 2.66
CA GLU A 20 23.31 21.67 1.99
C GLU A 20 22.86 20.24 2.30
N VAL A 21 22.70 19.42 1.25
CA VAL A 21 22.22 18.04 1.37
C VAL A 21 23.31 17.08 0.91
N LYS A 22 23.61 16.08 1.75
CA LYS A 22 24.53 14.99 1.45
C LYS A 22 23.88 13.67 1.82
N SER A 23 24.09 12.65 1.00
CA SER A 23 23.66 11.27 1.25
C SER A 23 24.88 10.38 1.48
N ILE A 24 24.72 9.39 2.36
CA ILE A 24 25.73 8.36 2.63
C ILE A 24 25.04 7.00 2.73
N PRO A 25 25.62 5.93 2.14
CA PRO A 25 25.12 4.58 2.36
C PRO A 25 25.48 4.11 3.77
N VAL A 26 24.50 3.58 4.51
CA VAL A 26 24.71 3.03 5.85
C VAL A 26 24.97 1.53 5.76
N THR A 27 26.18 1.09 6.11
CA THR A 27 26.61 -0.33 6.03
C THR A 27 26.79 -1.00 7.38
N LYS A 28 26.74 -0.22 8.47
CA LYS A 28 26.88 -0.68 9.86
C LYS A 28 25.59 -0.37 10.64
N LYS A 29 25.52 -0.81 11.89
CA LYS A 29 24.34 -0.62 12.76
C LYS A 29 24.05 0.84 13.13
N GLY A 30 24.96 1.77 12.84
CA GLY A 30 24.80 3.17 13.16
C GLY A 30 25.82 4.04 12.43
N VAL A 31 25.59 5.35 12.50
CA VAL A 31 26.43 6.40 11.91
C VAL A 31 26.56 7.55 12.89
N TYR A 32 27.74 8.17 12.92
CA TYR A 32 28.01 9.38 13.70
C TYR A 32 28.33 10.52 12.73
N PHE A 33 27.76 11.70 12.98
CA PHE A 33 28.03 12.91 12.22
C PHE A 33 28.86 13.87 13.07
N ALA A 34 29.92 14.43 12.50
CA ALA A 34 30.80 15.39 13.16
C ALA A 34 31.12 16.56 12.22
N PHE A 35 31.23 17.75 12.78
CA PHE A 35 31.57 18.98 12.07
C PHE A 35 32.93 19.47 12.54
N ARG A 36 33.85 19.69 11.61
CA ARG A 36 35.18 20.22 11.90
C ARG A 36 35.32 21.59 11.25
N ASP A 37 35.47 22.61 12.07
CA ASP A 37 35.82 23.96 11.63
C ASP A 37 37.35 24.17 11.61
N GLN A 38 37.83 24.99 10.67
CA GLN A 38 39.24 25.34 10.50
C GLN A 38 39.42 26.87 10.40
N GLY A 39 38.58 27.64 11.09
CA GLY A 39 38.67 29.11 11.16
C GLY A 39 37.62 29.86 10.33
N ALA A 40 36.45 29.27 10.09
CA ALA A 40 35.34 29.94 9.42
C ALA A 40 34.39 30.60 10.43
N CYS A 41 33.82 31.76 10.07
CA CYS A 41 32.73 32.37 10.83
C CYS A 41 31.40 31.71 10.42
N ILE A 42 31.00 30.64 11.13
CA ILE A 42 29.82 29.84 10.79
C ILE A 42 28.87 29.67 11.99
N SER A 43 27.58 29.50 11.70
CA SER A 43 26.57 29.09 12.67
C SER A 43 25.73 27.96 12.07
N ILE A 44 25.52 26.88 12.84
CA ILE A 44 24.71 25.74 12.42
C ILE A 44 23.31 25.91 13.03
N LEU A 45 22.32 26.16 12.18
CA LEU A 45 20.94 26.40 12.63
C LEU A 45 20.16 25.10 12.86
N ALA A 46 20.29 24.14 11.93
CA ALA A 46 19.56 22.87 12.00
C ALA A 46 20.34 21.75 11.30
N ILE A 47 20.24 20.54 11.85
CA ILE A 47 20.73 19.31 11.24
C ILE A 47 19.54 18.35 11.16
N LYS A 48 19.14 17.99 9.94
CA LYS A 48 18.06 17.03 9.70
C LYS A 48 18.64 15.75 9.09
N VAL A 49 18.64 14.69 9.87
CA VAL A 49 19.03 13.35 9.41
C VAL A 49 17.78 12.54 9.15
N TYR A 50 17.66 11.95 7.96
CA TYR A 50 16.52 11.12 7.55
C TYR A 50 16.94 10.10 6.50
N TYR A 51 16.09 9.10 6.29
CA TYR A 51 16.13 8.20 5.14
C TYR A 51 14.81 8.33 4.38
N ILE A 52 14.83 7.93 3.12
CA ILE A 52 13.64 7.94 2.27
C ILE A 52 13.06 6.52 2.26
N SER A 53 11.73 6.44 2.29
CA SER A 53 11.00 5.18 2.21
C SER A 53 9.72 5.40 1.43
N CYS A 54 9.31 4.39 0.69
CA CYS A 54 7.98 4.36 0.10
C CYS A 54 6.95 4.12 1.21
N PRO A 55 5.86 4.92 1.26
CA PRO A 55 4.88 4.83 2.32
C PRO A 55 4.10 3.51 2.25
N GLU A 56 3.50 3.11 3.36
CA GLU A 56 2.58 1.97 3.38
C GLU A 56 1.37 2.24 2.48
N VAL A 57 0.99 1.27 1.66
CA VAL A 57 -0.12 1.41 0.70
C VAL A 57 -0.76 0.06 0.41
N SER A 58 -2.04 0.05 0.04
CA SER A 58 -2.70 -1.13 -0.52
C SER A 58 -3.08 -0.87 -1.97
N VAL A 59 -2.77 -1.80 -2.87
CA VAL A 59 -3.07 -1.73 -4.32
C VAL A 59 -3.38 -3.15 -4.81
N ASN A 60 -4.36 -3.29 -5.70
CA ASN A 60 -4.83 -4.59 -6.21
C ASN A 60 -5.18 -5.58 -5.08
N PHE A 61 -5.80 -5.07 -4.01
CA PHE A 61 -6.15 -5.84 -2.80
C PHE A 61 -4.94 -6.54 -2.14
N ALA A 62 -3.74 -6.00 -2.36
CA ALA A 62 -2.52 -6.39 -1.67
C ALA A 62 -1.96 -5.21 -0.88
N HIS A 63 -1.62 -5.49 0.37
CA HIS A 63 -0.97 -4.59 1.31
C HIS A 63 0.55 -4.63 1.13
N PHE A 64 1.15 -3.45 0.97
CA PHE A 64 2.59 -3.23 0.89
C PHE A 64 3.04 -2.38 2.09
N PRO A 65 3.90 -2.92 2.97
CA PRO A 65 4.39 -2.16 4.13
C PRO A 65 5.34 -1.05 3.69
N ALA A 66 5.54 -0.06 4.58
CA ALA A 66 6.53 0.98 4.36
C ALA A 66 7.92 0.36 4.08
N THR A 67 8.49 0.68 2.92
CA THR A 67 9.71 0.03 2.41
C THR A 67 10.81 1.08 2.22
N PRO A 68 11.95 0.98 2.92
CA PRO A 68 13.09 1.87 2.70
C PRO A 68 13.57 1.82 1.26
N THR A 69 14.02 2.96 0.72
CA THR A 69 14.65 3.00 -0.59
C THR A 69 15.98 2.26 -0.59
N GLY A 70 16.46 1.90 -1.77
CA GLY A 70 17.77 1.29 -1.95
C GLY A 70 18.92 2.15 -1.40
N ARG A 71 20.08 1.51 -1.22
CA ARG A 71 21.30 2.17 -0.70
C ARG A 71 21.81 3.30 -1.59
N GLU A 72 21.47 3.25 -2.87
CA GLU A 72 21.83 4.23 -3.88
C GLU A 72 20.57 4.75 -4.56
N VAL A 73 20.59 6.01 -5.02
CA VAL A 73 19.42 6.66 -5.64
C VAL A 73 18.93 5.92 -6.90
N ALA A 74 19.85 5.31 -7.65
CA ALA A 74 19.52 4.56 -8.87
C ALA A 74 19.01 3.13 -8.60
N LEU A 75 19.13 2.63 -7.37
CA LEU A 75 18.74 1.27 -7.03
C LEU A 75 17.23 1.19 -6.77
N ILE A 76 16.61 0.15 -7.33
CA ILE A 76 15.17 -0.10 -7.24
C ILE A 76 14.96 -1.29 -6.32
N GLU A 77 14.16 -1.09 -5.27
CA GLU A 77 13.81 -2.14 -4.33
C GLU A 77 12.46 -2.75 -4.74
N GLN A 78 12.41 -4.07 -4.89
CA GLN A 78 11.16 -4.78 -5.17
C GLN A 78 10.54 -5.25 -3.86
N ALA A 79 9.37 -4.72 -3.53
CA ALA A 79 8.59 -5.15 -2.38
C ALA A 79 7.60 -6.24 -2.78
N ILE A 80 7.40 -7.18 -1.85
CA ILE A 80 6.43 -8.26 -1.97
C ILE A 80 5.23 -7.90 -1.11
N GLY A 81 4.05 -7.86 -1.72
CA GLY A 81 2.80 -7.56 -1.03
C GLY A 81 2.21 -8.79 -0.34
N THR A 82 1.27 -8.54 0.56
CA THR A 82 0.44 -9.57 1.20
C THR A 82 -1.02 -9.27 0.93
N CYS A 83 -1.86 -10.28 0.67
CA CYS A 83 -3.28 -10.01 0.42
C CYS A 83 -3.94 -9.38 1.65
N VAL A 84 -4.82 -8.40 1.41
CA VAL A 84 -5.64 -7.81 2.46
C VAL A 84 -6.55 -8.88 3.10
N PRO A 85 -7.09 -8.65 4.31
CA PRO A 85 -8.03 -9.58 4.92
C PRO A 85 -9.18 -9.94 3.97
N ASN A 86 -9.58 -11.21 3.99
CA ASN A 86 -10.64 -11.76 3.14
C ASN A 86 -10.36 -11.73 1.63
N ALA A 87 -9.11 -11.55 1.22
CA ALA A 87 -8.65 -11.74 -0.15
C ALA A 87 -7.83 -13.03 -0.31
N VAL A 88 -7.74 -13.52 -1.54
CA VAL A 88 -6.94 -14.68 -1.95
C VAL A 88 -5.95 -14.26 -3.04
N LYS A 89 -4.74 -14.80 -2.98
CA LYS A 89 -3.66 -14.51 -3.92
C LYS A 89 -3.98 -15.15 -5.27
N ILE A 90 -4.03 -14.34 -6.33
CA ILE A 90 -4.18 -14.82 -7.71
C ILE A 90 -2.79 -14.92 -8.33
N GLU A 91 -2.02 -13.86 -8.20
CA GLU A 91 -0.64 -13.75 -8.63
C GLU A 91 0.16 -13.06 -7.52
N GLN A 92 1.46 -13.32 -7.43
CA GLN A 92 2.30 -12.70 -6.41
C GLN A 92 2.28 -11.16 -6.54
N PRO A 93 1.69 -10.42 -5.58
CA PRO A 93 1.71 -8.97 -5.64
C PRO A 93 3.12 -8.45 -5.42
N THR A 94 3.59 -7.61 -6.33
CA THR A 94 4.90 -6.98 -6.30
C THR A 94 4.79 -5.50 -6.67
N PHE A 95 5.65 -4.67 -6.09
CA PHE A 95 5.67 -3.23 -6.34
C PHE A 95 7.09 -2.69 -6.21
N LEU A 96 7.48 -1.71 -7.02
CA LEU A 96 8.86 -1.20 -7.06
C LEU A 96 8.98 0.12 -6.29
N CYS A 97 9.82 0.16 -5.27
CA CYS A 97 10.17 1.36 -4.52
C CYS A 97 11.47 1.97 -5.07
N LYS A 98 11.42 3.22 -5.57
CA LYS A 98 12.58 3.94 -6.11
C LYS A 98 13.18 4.92 -5.10
N GLY A 99 14.39 5.39 -5.37
CA GLY A 99 15.14 6.34 -4.52
C GLY A 99 14.46 7.67 -4.20
N ASP A 100 13.37 8.02 -4.90
CA ASP A 100 12.55 9.21 -4.61
C ASP A 100 11.44 8.95 -3.57
N GLY A 101 11.33 7.72 -3.07
CA GLY A 101 10.33 7.33 -2.08
C GLY A 101 8.93 7.08 -2.67
N LYS A 102 8.85 6.84 -3.98
CA LYS A 102 7.58 6.54 -4.65
C LYS A 102 7.52 5.10 -5.16
N TRP A 103 6.29 4.59 -5.20
CA TRP A 103 5.96 3.28 -5.74
C TRP A 103 5.74 3.34 -7.26
N TYR A 104 6.19 2.30 -7.97
CA TYR A 104 6.11 2.18 -9.42
C TYR A 104 5.77 0.76 -9.86
N LEU A 105 4.97 0.65 -10.93
CA LEU A 105 4.67 -0.61 -11.62
C LEU A 105 4.13 -1.70 -10.66
N PRO A 106 2.89 -1.57 -10.16
CA PRO A 106 2.27 -2.66 -9.42
C PRO A 106 2.05 -3.84 -10.37
N SER A 107 2.38 -5.05 -9.93
CA SER A 107 2.21 -6.29 -10.69
C SER A 107 1.66 -7.38 -9.79
N GLY A 108 0.84 -8.27 -10.35
CA GLY A 108 0.06 -9.24 -9.59
C GLY A 108 -0.97 -8.60 -8.65
N GLY A 109 -1.53 -9.42 -7.77
CA GLY A 109 -2.61 -8.96 -6.90
C GLY A 109 -3.44 -10.08 -6.29
N CYS A 110 -4.47 -9.63 -5.58
CA CYS A 110 -5.39 -10.50 -4.88
C CYS A 110 -6.83 -10.23 -5.32
N HIS A 111 -7.70 -11.19 -5.05
CA HIS A 111 -9.14 -11.05 -5.27
C HIS A 111 -9.89 -11.31 -3.98
N CYS A 112 -11.02 -10.63 -3.78
CA CYS A 112 -11.88 -10.89 -2.64
C CYS A 112 -12.44 -12.31 -2.73
N LYS A 113 -12.35 -13.04 -1.61
CA LYS A 113 -12.87 -14.40 -1.46
C LYS A 113 -14.39 -14.43 -1.73
N PRO A 114 -14.97 -15.62 -1.99
CA PRO A 114 -16.41 -15.78 -2.00
C PRO A 114 -17.02 -15.27 -0.69
N GLY A 115 -18.21 -14.66 -0.78
CA GLY A 115 -18.86 -13.95 0.34
C GLY A 115 -18.33 -12.53 0.58
N TYR A 116 -17.31 -12.07 -0.15
CA TYR A 116 -16.75 -10.72 0.00
C TYR A 116 -16.73 -9.95 -1.32
N GLN A 117 -17.22 -8.72 -1.31
CA GLN A 117 -17.11 -7.78 -2.42
C GLN A 117 -15.90 -6.86 -2.27
N ALA A 118 -15.41 -6.40 -3.43
CA ALA A 118 -14.35 -5.42 -3.52
C ALA A 118 -14.85 -4.00 -3.14
N ASP A 119 -14.22 -3.39 -2.14
CA ASP A 119 -14.23 -1.95 -1.91
C ASP A 119 -12.97 -1.37 -2.57
N VAL A 120 -13.12 -0.85 -3.80
CA VAL A 120 -12.01 -0.38 -4.63
C VAL A 120 -11.40 0.92 -4.07
N GLU A 121 -12.20 1.76 -3.41
CA GLU A 121 -11.73 3.03 -2.83
C GLU A 121 -10.83 2.77 -1.62
N LYS A 122 -11.22 1.82 -0.77
CA LYS A 122 -10.43 1.46 0.42
C LYS A 122 -9.42 0.35 0.18
N GLN A 123 -9.44 -0.28 -0.99
CA GLN A 123 -8.65 -1.48 -1.33
C GLN A 123 -8.87 -2.62 -0.32
N GLN A 124 -10.13 -2.83 0.08
CA GLN A 124 -10.53 -3.81 1.08
C GLN A 124 -11.56 -4.79 0.53
N CYS A 125 -11.69 -5.94 1.18
CA CYS A 125 -12.72 -6.92 0.90
C CYS A 125 -13.76 -6.90 2.02
N THR A 126 -14.95 -6.39 1.71
CA THR A 126 -16.07 -6.25 2.66
C THR A 126 -17.06 -7.38 2.45
N GLU A 127 -17.71 -7.82 3.53
CA GLU A 127 -18.70 -8.90 3.46
C GLU A 127 -19.87 -8.52 2.56
N CYS A 128 -20.43 -9.50 1.86
CA CYS A 128 -21.67 -9.30 1.12
C CYS A 128 -22.76 -8.82 2.08
N PRO A 129 -23.48 -7.74 1.74
CA PRO A 129 -24.57 -7.27 2.58
C PRO A 129 -25.74 -8.27 2.58
N ILE A 130 -26.59 -8.17 3.61
CA ILE A 130 -27.81 -8.98 3.74
C ILE A 130 -28.63 -8.94 2.43
N GLY A 131 -29.12 -10.10 2.01
CA GLY A 131 -29.85 -10.29 0.75
C GLY A 131 -28.97 -10.42 -0.49
N LYS A 132 -27.63 -10.42 -0.33
CA LYS A 132 -26.69 -10.62 -1.42
C LYS A 132 -25.72 -11.76 -1.14
N TYR A 133 -25.14 -12.28 -2.22
CA TYR A 133 -24.16 -13.36 -2.17
C TYR A 133 -23.06 -13.16 -3.22
N LYS A 134 -21.97 -13.91 -3.08
CA LYS A 134 -20.92 -14.01 -4.10
C LYS A 134 -20.23 -15.37 -4.01
N TYR A 135 -20.33 -16.16 -5.06
CA TYR A 135 -19.87 -17.55 -5.04
C TYR A 135 -18.43 -17.76 -5.50
N GLU A 136 -17.87 -16.82 -6.26
CA GLU A 136 -16.51 -16.89 -6.80
C GLU A 136 -15.55 -15.87 -6.17
N ALA A 137 -14.26 -16.20 -6.18
CA ALA A 137 -13.22 -15.23 -5.89
C ALA A 137 -13.09 -14.27 -7.08
N GLY A 138 -13.01 -12.97 -6.82
CA GLY A 138 -12.91 -11.98 -7.89
C GLY A 138 -13.04 -10.55 -7.39
N SER A 139 -12.98 -9.62 -8.34
CA SER A 139 -13.24 -8.19 -8.09
C SER A 139 -14.72 -7.81 -8.22
N ASN A 140 -15.59 -8.76 -8.57
CA ASN A 140 -17.02 -8.50 -8.74
C ASN A 140 -17.71 -8.14 -7.42
N ALA A 141 -18.71 -7.26 -7.50
CA ALA A 141 -19.59 -6.95 -6.38
C ALA A 141 -20.51 -8.13 -6.06
N CYS A 142 -21.07 -8.14 -4.86
CA CYS A 142 -22.06 -9.16 -4.50
C CYS A 142 -23.37 -8.96 -5.28
N GLU A 143 -23.95 -10.08 -5.68
CA GLU A 143 -25.19 -10.15 -6.45
C GLU A 143 -26.39 -10.34 -5.54
N LYS A 144 -27.58 -9.93 -5.97
CA LYS A 144 -28.82 -10.21 -5.23
C LYS A 144 -29.14 -11.70 -5.28
N CYS A 145 -29.74 -12.22 -4.21
CA CYS A 145 -30.22 -13.60 -4.22
C CYS A 145 -31.23 -13.85 -5.36
N PRO A 146 -31.09 -14.98 -6.07
CA PRO A 146 -32.07 -15.37 -7.09
C PRO A 146 -33.42 -15.73 -6.46
N THR A 147 -34.46 -15.88 -7.28
CA THR A 147 -35.83 -16.15 -6.80
C THR A 147 -35.90 -17.42 -5.95
N HIS A 148 -36.78 -17.42 -4.96
CA HIS A 148 -36.97 -18.50 -3.99
C HIS A 148 -35.73 -18.81 -3.13
N SER A 149 -34.89 -17.79 -2.90
CA SER A 149 -33.73 -17.90 -2.04
C SER A 149 -33.40 -16.60 -1.30
N ALA A 150 -32.74 -16.74 -0.15
CA ALA A 150 -32.41 -15.63 0.72
C ALA A 150 -31.00 -15.76 1.34
N ALA A 151 -30.39 -14.62 1.64
CA ALA A 151 -29.17 -14.48 2.44
C ALA A 151 -29.52 -13.68 3.70
N PRO A 152 -29.90 -14.34 4.81
CA PRO A 152 -30.41 -13.66 6.00
C PRO A 152 -29.34 -12.92 6.82
N ASP A 153 -28.05 -13.13 6.53
CA ASP A 153 -26.93 -12.51 7.23
C ASP A 153 -25.83 -12.13 6.23
N TYR A 154 -24.74 -11.52 6.70
CA TYR A 154 -23.62 -11.07 5.88
C TYR A 154 -22.77 -12.23 5.36
N GLY A 155 -22.01 -11.97 4.28
CA GLY A 155 -20.93 -12.87 3.86
C GLY A 155 -21.36 -14.14 3.12
N PHE A 156 -22.55 -14.18 2.54
CA PHE A 156 -23.06 -15.39 1.90
C PHE A 156 -22.30 -15.75 0.61
N VAL A 157 -21.85 -17.00 0.52
CA VAL A 157 -21.24 -17.57 -0.69
C VAL A 157 -22.31 -18.06 -1.67
N GLU A 158 -23.47 -18.45 -1.15
CA GLU A 158 -24.63 -18.95 -1.90
C GLU A 158 -25.88 -18.68 -1.07
N CYS A 159 -26.97 -18.24 -1.71
CA CYS A 159 -28.23 -17.97 -1.01
C CYS A 159 -28.92 -19.28 -0.58
N ARG A 160 -29.49 -19.32 0.62
CA ARG A 160 -30.26 -20.48 1.10
C ARG A 160 -31.62 -20.50 0.43
N CYS A 161 -32.11 -21.67 0.02
CA CYS A 161 -33.46 -21.78 -0.54
C CYS A 161 -34.53 -21.54 0.52
N ASP A 162 -35.64 -20.94 0.08
CA ASP A 162 -36.83 -20.78 0.91
C ASP A 162 -37.46 -22.14 1.23
N ILE A 163 -38.31 -22.20 2.26
CA ILE A 163 -38.96 -23.45 2.69
C ILE A 163 -39.80 -24.00 1.53
N GLY A 164 -39.52 -25.25 1.15
CA GLY A 164 -40.22 -25.96 0.07
C GLY A 164 -39.54 -25.86 -1.29
N TYR A 165 -38.42 -25.13 -1.41
CA TYR A 165 -37.62 -25.01 -2.63
C TYR A 165 -36.23 -25.62 -2.44
N PHE A 166 -35.64 -26.11 -3.53
CA PHE A 166 -34.36 -26.83 -3.50
C PHE A 166 -33.45 -26.43 -4.68
N ARG A 167 -32.15 -26.75 -4.57
CA ARG A 167 -31.20 -26.73 -5.70
C ARG A 167 -30.54 -28.10 -5.83
N ALA A 168 -30.35 -28.57 -7.05
CA ALA A 168 -29.61 -29.80 -7.26
C ALA A 168 -28.10 -29.56 -7.04
N PRO A 169 -27.33 -30.58 -6.63
CA PRO A 169 -25.88 -30.42 -6.39
C PRO A 169 -25.04 -29.98 -7.60
N LYS A 170 -25.57 -30.15 -8.82
CA LYS A 170 -24.91 -29.76 -10.07
C LYS A 170 -25.38 -28.39 -10.58
N ASP A 171 -26.40 -27.80 -9.95
CA ASP A 171 -26.92 -26.53 -10.39
C ASP A 171 -25.93 -25.40 -10.03
N PRO A 172 -25.75 -24.42 -10.92
CA PRO A 172 -24.96 -23.23 -10.61
C PRO A 172 -25.51 -22.48 -9.39
N LYS A 173 -24.60 -21.91 -8.58
CA LYS A 173 -24.97 -21.17 -7.36
C LYS A 173 -25.74 -19.87 -7.61
N ASN A 174 -25.75 -19.40 -8.85
CA ASN A 174 -26.52 -18.25 -9.29
C ASN A 174 -27.92 -18.61 -9.80
N MET A 175 -28.26 -19.91 -9.87
CA MET A 175 -29.57 -20.36 -10.32
C MET A 175 -30.61 -20.23 -9.18
N PRO A 176 -31.87 -19.83 -9.49
CA PRO A 176 -32.95 -19.83 -8.52
C PRO A 176 -33.26 -21.23 -8.01
N CYS A 177 -33.84 -21.32 -6.81
CA CYS A 177 -34.33 -22.59 -6.28
C CYS A 177 -35.65 -22.99 -6.95
N THR A 178 -35.88 -24.29 -7.11
CA THR A 178 -37.06 -24.87 -7.76
C THR A 178 -37.80 -25.86 -6.87
#